data_AF-A0A8J5D1V4-F1
#
_entry.id   AF-A0A8J5D1V4-F1
#
_cell.length_a   1.000
_cell.length_b   1.000
_cell.length_c   1.000
_cell.angle_alpha   90.00
_cell.angle_beta   90.00
_cell.angle_gamma   90.00
#
_symmetry.space_group_name_H-M   'P 1'
#
loop_
_entity.id
_entity.type
_entity.pdbx_description
1 polymer ?
#
loop_
_entity_poly.entity_id
_entity_poly.type
_entity_poly.pdbx_seq_one_letter_code
_entity_poly.pdbx_strand_id
1 'polypeptide(L)'
;MFSCSVPSDEDTGEAVLFHPSCGTYAQVINNGRTAHRPNAADDFNNGVVLTRRPLKPNEMFEVRLDRCVDKWAGSLEIGVTTHPPTDLEYPSTMTNVRSGTWMMTGNGVMHNGTTIIDDYGQNLDRLKVRAGLLPNFLFCDYPPAANHCPSPV
;
A
#
# COMPACT_ATOMS: atom_id res chain seq x y z
N MET A 1 -7.53 -5.20 34.48
CA MET A 1 -8.54 -5.99 33.73
C MET A 1 -9.23 -5.02 32.81
N PHE A 2 -9.12 -5.19 31.49
CA PHE A 2 -9.73 -4.30 30.51
C PHE A 2 -10.38 -5.14 29.42
N SER A 3 -11.68 -4.95 29.22
CA SER A 3 -12.45 -5.53 28.12
C SER A 3 -12.48 -4.55 26.95
N CYS A 4 -12.10 -5.01 25.76
CA CYS A 4 -12.49 -4.31 24.54
C CYS A 4 -13.89 -4.78 24.14
N SER A 5 -14.76 -3.87 23.74
CA SER A 5 -16.11 -4.18 23.26
C SER A 5 -16.06 -4.88 21.89
N VAL A 6 -16.98 -5.83 21.67
CA VAL A 6 -17.14 -6.50 20.39
C VAL A 6 -17.42 -5.46 19.29
N PRO A 7 -16.72 -5.48 18.13
CA PRO A 7 -17.18 -4.74 16.96
C PRO A 7 -18.53 -5.28 16.53
N SER A 8 -19.48 -4.40 16.21
CA SER A 8 -20.84 -4.78 15.83
C SER A 8 -20.87 -5.59 14.54
N ASP A 9 -21.52 -6.75 14.56
CA ASP A 9 -21.90 -7.49 13.35
C ASP A 9 -22.76 -6.59 12.45
N GLU A 10 -22.27 -6.28 11.24
CA GLU A 10 -22.99 -5.93 9.99
C GLU A 10 -21.99 -5.45 8.89
N ASP A 11 -20.74 -5.96 8.86
CA ASP A 11 -19.90 -5.79 7.67
C ASP A 11 -20.32 -6.80 6.60
N THR A 12 -21.31 -6.43 5.78
CA THR A 12 -21.53 -7.03 4.46
C THR A 12 -20.39 -6.60 3.54
N GLY A 13 -19.19 -7.09 3.82
CA GLY A 13 -17.92 -6.55 3.33
C GLY A 13 -17.78 -6.58 1.82
N GLU A 14 -18.02 -5.45 1.16
CA GLU A 14 -17.62 -5.24 -0.22
C GLU A 14 -16.09 -5.25 -0.28
N ALA A 15 -15.53 -6.41 -0.66
CA ALA A 15 -14.11 -6.67 -0.69
C ALA A 15 -13.34 -5.54 -1.39
N VAL A 16 -12.34 -4.99 -0.71
CA VAL A 16 -11.54 -3.87 -1.20
C VAL A 16 -10.82 -4.28 -2.50
N LEU A 17 -10.97 -3.46 -3.55
CA LEU A 17 -10.42 -3.68 -4.89
C LEU A 17 -9.39 -2.59 -5.23
N PHE A 18 -8.51 -2.87 -6.18
CA PHE A 18 -7.63 -1.86 -6.80
C PHE A 18 -8.43 -0.93 -7.74
N HIS A 19 -8.05 0.35 -7.79
CA HIS A 19 -8.57 1.31 -8.74
C HIS A 19 -7.98 1.03 -10.15
N PRO A 20 -8.73 1.22 -11.25
CA PRO A 20 -8.19 0.99 -12.61
C PRO A 20 -7.13 2.02 -13.02
N SER A 21 -7.14 3.24 -12.48
CA SER A 21 -5.99 4.17 -12.60
C SER A 21 -4.81 3.65 -11.78
N CYS A 22 -3.64 3.63 -12.40
CA CYS A 22 -2.38 3.19 -11.80
C CYS A 22 -1.18 3.82 -12.53
N GLY A 23 0.01 3.69 -11.94
CA GLY A 23 1.26 4.12 -12.54
C GLY A 23 1.59 3.37 -13.84
N THR A 24 2.39 4.00 -14.69
CA THR A 24 2.65 3.63 -16.09
C THR A 24 3.11 2.18 -16.33
N TYR A 25 3.73 1.54 -15.33
CA TYR A 25 4.23 0.16 -15.42
C TYR A 25 3.41 -0.85 -14.59
N ALA A 26 2.27 -0.44 -14.04
CA ALA A 26 1.28 -1.32 -13.43
C ALA A 26 0.09 -1.57 -14.38
N GLN A 27 -0.63 -2.67 -14.15
CA GLN A 27 -1.94 -2.93 -14.73
C GLN A 27 -2.81 -3.67 -13.72
N VAL A 28 -4.03 -3.16 -13.52
CA VAL A 28 -5.07 -3.78 -12.71
C VAL A 28 -5.97 -4.65 -13.59
N ILE A 29 -6.12 -5.92 -13.20
CA ILE A 29 -6.87 -6.95 -13.91
C ILE A 29 -7.83 -7.68 -12.96
N ASN A 30 -8.49 -8.75 -13.42
CA ASN A 30 -9.33 -9.61 -12.60
C ASN A 30 -10.43 -8.82 -11.83
N ASN A 31 -11.12 -7.92 -12.56
CA ASN A 31 -12.15 -7.01 -12.03
C ASN A 31 -11.72 -6.20 -10.80
N GLY A 32 -10.44 -5.81 -10.71
CA GLY A 32 -9.87 -5.05 -9.59
C GLY A 32 -9.30 -5.91 -8.48
N ARG A 33 -9.30 -7.24 -8.59
CA ARG A 33 -8.76 -8.16 -7.56
C ARG A 33 -7.27 -8.45 -7.70
N THR A 34 -6.61 -7.97 -8.75
CA THR A 34 -5.20 -8.28 -9.01
C THR A 34 -4.50 -7.09 -9.67
N ALA A 35 -3.49 -6.55 -9.01
CA ALA A 35 -2.50 -5.65 -9.59
C ALA A 35 -1.25 -6.45 -10.02
N HIS A 36 -0.63 -6.08 -11.12
CA HIS A 36 0.66 -6.64 -11.55
C HIS A 36 1.44 -5.65 -12.43
N ARG A 37 2.73 -5.93 -12.66
CA ARG A 37 3.58 -5.19 -13.60
C ARG A 37 3.88 -6.08 -14.81
N PRO A 38 3.30 -5.83 -16.01
CA PRO A 38 3.49 -6.70 -17.17
C PRO A 38 4.96 -6.88 -17.57
N ASN A 39 5.71 -5.78 -17.61
CA ASN A 39 7.11 -5.73 -18.04
C ASN A 39 8.07 -5.71 -16.83
N ALA A 40 7.78 -6.51 -15.80
CA ALA A 40 8.51 -6.52 -14.53
C ALA A 40 10.01 -6.85 -14.63
N ALA A 41 10.43 -7.50 -15.72
CA ALA A 41 11.82 -7.81 -15.99
C ALA A 41 12.61 -6.60 -16.53
N ASP A 42 11.95 -5.57 -17.07
CA ASP A 42 12.60 -4.49 -17.81
C ASP A 42 12.89 -3.27 -16.94
N ASP A 43 11.98 -2.95 -16.00
CA ASP A 43 12.13 -1.88 -15.00
C ASP A 43 11.61 -2.34 -13.62
N PHE A 44 11.93 -1.61 -12.55
CA PHE A 44 11.59 -1.89 -11.14
C PHE A 44 10.65 -0.86 -10.49
N ASN A 45 10.28 0.23 -11.18
CA ASN A 45 9.53 1.36 -10.64
C ASN A 45 8.17 1.60 -11.35
N ASN A 46 7.53 2.75 -11.09
CA ASN A 46 6.26 3.20 -11.70
C ASN A 46 5.09 2.19 -11.57
N GLY A 47 5.14 1.35 -10.53
CA GLY A 47 4.19 0.26 -10.26
C GLY A 47 3.00 0.65 -9.37
N VAL A 48 2.81 1.94 -9.09
CA VAL A 48 1.87 2.43 -8.06
C VAL A 48 0.42 2.08 -8.36
N VAL A 49 -0.26 1.41 -7.42
CA VAL A 49 -1.70 1.13 -7.43
C VAL A 49 -2.32 1.60 -6.12
N LEU A 50 -3.49 2.25 -6.19
CA LEU A 50 -4.31 2.57 -5.02
C LEU A 50 -5.59 1.71 -5.02
N THR A 51 -6.35 1.71 -3.93
CA THR A 51 -7.67 1.08 -3.89
C THR A 51 -8.76 1.91 -4.54
N ARG A 52 -9.81 1.23 -5.00
CA ARG A 52 -10.94 1.77 -5.75
C ARG A 52 -11.85 2.67 -4.92
N ARG A 53 -11.82 2.51 -3.60
CA ARG A 53 -12.48 3.35 -2.61
C ARG A 53 -11.56 3.56 -1.40
N PRO A 54 -11.83 4.58 -0.59
CA PRO A 54 -11.29 4.71 0.76
C PRO A 54 -11.58 3.48 1.64
N LEU A 55 -10.66 3.18 2.55
CA LEU A 55 -10.89 2.31 3.70
C LEU A 55 -11.77 3.00 4.74
N LYS A 56 -12.64 2.20 5.38
CA LYS A 56 -13.31 2.61 6.62
C LYS A 56 -12.29 2.57 7.78
N PRO A 57 -12.48 3.35 8.86
CA PRO A 57 -11.68 3.19 10.08
C PRO A 57 -11.73 1.75 10.60
N ASN A 58 -10.56 1.18 10.89
CA ASN A 58 -10.36 -0.23 11.29
C ASN A 58 -10.68 -1.29 10.22
N GLU A 59 -10.87 -0.92 8.95
CA GLU A 59 -10.98 -1.88 7.84
C GLU A 59 -9.59 -2.45 7.48
N MET A 60 -9.47 -3.78 7.51
CA MET A 60 -8.24 -4.48 7.15
C MET A 60 -8.15 -4.65 5.63
N PHE A 61 -7.04 -4.23 5.03
CA PHE A 61 -6.71 -4.56 3.63
C PHE A 61 -5.56 -5.55 3.56
N GLU A 62 -5.88 -6.82 3.30
CA GLU A 62 -4.89 -7.86 3.07
C GLU A 62 -4.62 -8.05 1.58
N VAL A 63 -3.35 -8.23 1.22
CA VAL A 63 -2.98 -8.58 -0.15
C VAL A 63 -2.14 -9.84 -0.23
N ARG A 64 -2.57 -10.75 -1.09
CA ARG A 64 -1.79 -11.91 -1.48
C ARG A 64 -0.89 -11.52 -2.66
N LEU A 65 0.29 -11.04 -2.30
CA LEU A 65 1.55 -11.09 -3.05
C LEU A 65 1.51 -12.33 -4.03
N ASP A 66 1.73 -12.17 -5.35
CA ASP A 66 1.57 -13.24 -6.36
C ASP A 66 2.85 -13.76 -7.08
N ARG A 67 3.58 -12.95 -7.89
CA ARG A 67 4.79 -13.38 -8.65
C ARG A 67 5.95 -12.37 -8.61
N CYS A 68 7.18 -12.85 -8.35
CA CYS A 68 8.37 -12.00 -8.19
C CYS A 68 9.32 -12.10 -9.39
N VAL A 69 10.26 -11.15 -9.49
CA VAL A 69 11.42 -11.24 -10.40
C VAL A 69 12.68 -10.85 -9.62
N ASP A 70 13.50 -11.84 -9.33
CA ASP A 70 14.73 -11.79 -8.52
C ASP A 70 15.87 -10.93 -9.12
N LYS A 71 15.62 -10.22 -10.23
CA LYS A 71 16.58 -9.36 -10.95
C LYS A 71 16.93 -8.08 -10.19
N TRP A 72 16.01 -7.58 -9.37
CA TRP A 72 16.09 -6.24 -8.78
C TRP A 72 16.30 -6.30 -7.27
N ALA A 73 17.22 -5.49 -6.74
CA ALA A 73 17.37 -5.28 -5.31
C ALA A 73 16.42 -4.15 -4.86
N GLY A 74 15.47 -4.48 -3.98
CA GLY A 74 14.48 -3.56 -3.42
C GLY A 74 13.32 -4.31 -2.77
N SER A 75 12.48 -3.61 -2.02
CA SER A 75 11.33 -4.15 -1.27
C SER A 75 9.99 -3.81 -1.91
N LEU A 76 8.93 -4.52 -1.50
CA LEU A 76 7.59 -3.96 -1.59
C LEU A 76 7.51 -2.75 -0.66
N GLU A 77 7.01 -1.61 -1.14
CA GLU A 77 6.54 -0.54 -0.27
C GLU A 77 5.00 -0.59 -0.21
N ILE A 78 4.44 -0.50 1.00
CA ILE A 78 2.99 -0.55 1.26
C ILE A 78 2.62 0.60 2.21
N GLY A 79 1.43 1.18 2.06
CA GLY A 79 1.04 2.30 2.91
C GLY A 79 -0.38 2.80 2.73
N VAL A 80 -0.65 3.95 3.36
CA VAL A 80 -1.91 4.69 3.20
C VAL A 80 -1.65 6.10 2.68
N THR A 81 -2.59 6.62 1.91
CA THR A 81 -2.45 7.90 1.21
C THR A 81 -3.60 8.88 1.46
N THR A 82 -3.23 10.14 1.29
CA THR A 82 -3.94 11.41 1.36
C THR A 82 -4.69 11.84 0.10
N HIS A 83 -4.64 11.01 -0.96
CA HIS A 83 -4.81 11.45 -2.35
C HIS A 83 -5.64 10.45 -3.16
N PRO A 84 -6.79 10.87 -3.73
CA PRO A 84 -7.65 9.96 -4.46
C PRO A 84 -7.02 9.54 -5.81
N PRO A 85 -7.31 8.32 -6.30
CA PRO A 85 -6.71 7.74 -7.51
C PRO A 85 -7.15 8.40 -8.84
N THR A 86 -8.00 9.42 -8.77
CA THR A 86 -8.38 10.28 -9.91
C THR A 86 -7.51 11.53 -10.02
N ASP A 87 -6.92 11.98 -8.90
CA ASP A 87 -6.28 13.30 -8.79
C ASP A 87 -4.77 13.18 -8.53
N LEU A 88 -4.30 12.00 -8.09
CA LEU A 88 -2.89 11.69 -7.92
C LEU A 88 -2.18 11.58 -9.28
N GLU A 89 -1.22 12.46 -9.55
CA GLU A 89 -0.20 12.23 -10.57
C GLU A 89 0.71 11.08 -10.10
N TYR A 90 0.53 9.89 -10.69
CA TYR A 90 1.16 8.66 -10.23
C TYR A 90 2.70 8.72 -10.32
N PRO A 91 3.41 8.72 -9.18
CA PRO A 91 4.86 8.86 -9.18
C PRO A 91 5.58 7.54 -9.48
N SER A 92 6.89 7.64 -9.73
CA SER A 92 7.78 6.46 -9.82
C SER A 92 7.82 5.64 -8.51
N THR A 93 7.60 6.31 -7.38
CA THR A 93 7.44 5.77 -6.02
C THR A 93 6.58 6.71 -5.16
N MET A 94 5.75 6.17 -4.26
CA MET A 94 5.01 6.99 -3.29
C MET A 94 5.89 7.53 -2.15
N THR A 95 7.07 6.97 -1.87
CA THR A 95 8.05 7.59 -0.96
C THR A 95 8.66 8.88 -1.52
N ASN A 96 8.45 9.21 -2.80
CA ASN A 96 8.72 10.55 -3.34
C ASN A 96 7.64 11.60 -2.97
N VAL A 97 6.42 11.20 -2.60
CA VAL A 97 5.30 12.12 -2.36
C VAL A 97 5.46 12.82 -1.01
N ARG A 98 5.34 14.16 -1.01
CA ARG A 98 5.72 15.05 0.11
C ARG A 98 4.53 15.60 0.91
N SER A 99 3.36 15.02 0.76
CA SER A 99 2.16 15.34 1.54
C SER A 99 1.22 14.14 1.55
N GLY A 100 0.46 13.96 2.63
CA GLY A 100 -0.56 12.91 2.74
C GLY A 100 -0.04 11.51 2.39
N THR A 101 1.10 11.07 2.92
CA THR A 101 1.54 9.67 2.75
C THR A 101 2.16 9.09 4.01
N TRP A 102 1.71 7.89 4.39
CA TRP A 102 2.35 7.05 5.39
C TRP A 102 2.79 5.75 4.71
N MET A 103 4.08 5.51 4.72
CA MET A 103 4.79 4.56 3.86
C MET A 103 5.60 3.59 4.71
N MET A 104 5.38 2.28 4.58
CA MET A 104 6.32 1.29 5.07
C MET A 104 7.22 0.82 3.92
N THR A 105 8.54 0.84 4.13
CA THR A 105 9.57 0.41 3.17
C THR A 105 10.72 -0.25 3.93
N GLY A 106 11.22 -1.40 3.46
CA GLY A 106 12.08 -2.27 4.26
C GLY A 106 11.43 -2.60 5.61
N ASN A 107 12.11 -2.29 6.72
CA ASN A 107 11.57 -2.32 8.09
C ASN A 107 11.13 -0.94 8.62
N GLY A 108 11.35 0.15 7.88
CA GLY A 108 11.09 1.52 8.33
C GLY A 108 9.72 2.07 7.92
N VAL A 109 9.33 3.18 8.54
CA VAL A 109 8.16 3.99 8.17
C VAL A 109 8.60 5.41 7.83
N MET A 110 8.08 5.91 6.71
CA MET A 110 8.22 7.29 6.24
C MET A 110 6.86 8.00 6.24
N HIS A 111 6.86 9.27 6.62
CA HIS A 111 5.72 10.17 6.52
C HIS A 111 6.09 11.30 5.56
N ASN A 112 5.28 11.53 4.51
CA ASN A 112 5.49 12.60 3.52
C ASN A 112 6.90 12.59 2.89
N GLY A 113 7.40 11.39 2.55
CA GLY A 113 8.72 11.17 1.96
C GLY A 113 9.90 11.45 2.91
N THR A 114 9.68 11.44 4.22
CA THR A 114 10.71 11.58 5.27
C THR A 114 10.62 10.39 6.23
N THR A 115 11.73 9.68 6.47
CA THR A 115 11.76 8.58 7.47
C THR A 115 11.49 9.12 8.87
N ILE A 116 10.61 8.44 9.60
CA ILE A 116 10.21 8.79 10.98
C ILE A 116 10.41 7.63 11.97
N ILE A 117 10.52 6.39 11.49
CA ILE A 117 10.83 5.19 12.28
C ILE A 117 11.75 4.31 11.42
N ASP A 118 12.91 3.91 11.91
CA ASP A 118 13.87 3.09 11.16
C ASP A 118 13.69 1.56 11.36
N ASP A 119 13.02 1.15 12.43
CA ASP A 119 12.73 -0.27 12.73
C ASP A 119 11.33 -0.43 13.35
N TYR A 120 10.30 -0.43 12.50
CA TYR A 120 8.89 -0.54 12.90
C TYR A 120 8.41 -1.99 13.07
N GLY A 121 9.10 -2.96 12.47
CA GLY A 121 8.73 -4.38 12.60
C GLY A 121 9.23 -5.28 11.47
N GLN A 122 8.34 -6.08 10.88
CA GLN A 122 8.70 -7.09 9.89
C GLN A 122 9.26 -6.44 8.62
N ASN A 123 10.54 -6.70 8.31
CA ASN A 123 11.18 -6.16 7.12
C ASN A 123 10.55 -6.73 5.82
N LEU A 124 9.97 -5.85 5.01
CA LEU A 124 9.37 -6.11 3.71
C LEU A 124 10.37 -6.67 2.67
N ASP A 125 11.68 -6.39 2.80
CA ASP A 125 12.77 -6.99 2.01
C ASP A 125 12.78 -8.53 2.10
N ARG A 126 12.25 -9.06 3.21
CA ARG A 126 12.28 -10.49 3.53
C ARG A 126 11.03 -11.23 3.04
N LEU A 127 10.05 -10.53 2.49
CA LEU A 127 8.87 -11.12 1.87
C LEU A 127 9.28 -11.85 0.58
N LYS A 128 9.04 -13.17 0.55
CA LYS A 128 9.33 -14.03 -0.61
C LYS A 128 8.12 -14.89 -0.96
N VAL A 129 8.11 -15.37 -2.20
CA VAL A 129 7.02 -16.18 -2.77
C VAL A 129 6.72 -17.41 -1.92
N ARG A 130 5.51 -17.45 -1.35
CA ARG A 130 4.66 -18.67 -1.37
C ARG A 130 3.43 -18.46 -2.25
N ALA A 131 2.91 -17.24 -2.23
CA ALA A 131 2.76 -16.44 -3.43
C ALA A 131 3.54 -15.12 -3.16
N GLY A 132 4.03 -14.38 -4.16
CA GLY A 132 4.89 -13.21 -3.90
C GLY A 132 5.12 -12.25 -5.07
N LEU A 133 4.41 -11.13 -5.13
CA LEU A 133 4.67 -9.97 -6.00
C LEU A 133 6.05 -9.33 -5.76
N LEU A 134 6.43 -8.51 -6.74
CA LEU A 134 7.65 -7.72 -6.88
C LEU A 134 7.83 -6.60 -5.83
N PRO A 135 9.04 -5.99 -5.78
CA PRO A 135 9.20 -4.68 -5.18
C PRO A 135 8.30 -3.60 -5.81
N ASN A 136 8.10 -2.51 -5.07
CA ASN A 136 7.49 -1.26 -5.54
C ASN A 136 5.99 -1.32 -5.96
N PHE A 137 5.13 -1.44 -4.94
CA PHE A 137 3.98 -0.55 -4.63
C PHE A 137 2.58 -1.15 -4.44
N LEU A 138 1.91 -0.71 -3.36
CA LEU A 138 0.50 -1.00 -3.05
C LEU A 138 -0.10 -0.03 -2.00
N PHE A 139 -1.30 0.52 -2.24
CA PHE A 139 -1.89 1.58 -1.38
C PHE A 139 -3.39 1.51 -1.12
N CYS A 140 -3.78 2.11 0.01
CA CYS A 140 -5.15 2.49 0.36
C CYS A 140 -5.29 4.00 0.65
N ASP A 141 -6.35 4.62 0.10
CA ASP A 141 -6.95 5.91 0.51
C ASP A 141 -7.94 5.61 1.69
N TYR A 142 -8.63 6.46 2.47
CA TYR A 142 -8.66 7.89 2.86
C TYR A 142 -9.51 7.93 4.17
N PRO A 143 -9.43 8.93 5.07
CA PRO A 143 -10.42 10.04 5.00
C PRO A 143 -9.83 11.42 5.44
N PRO A 144 -10.51 12.55 5.15
CA PRO A 144 -9.92 13.87 5.35
C PRO A 144 -9.78 14.29 6.83
N ALA A 145 -8.60 14.83 7.15
CA ALA A 145 -8.34 15.82 8.21
C ALA A 145 -8.93 15.57 9.62
N ALA A 146 -8.69 14.38 10.19
CA ALA A 146 -8.76 14.21 11.64
C ALA A 146 -7.38 14.50 12.28
N ASN A 147 -7.30 15.52 13.14
CA ASN A 147 -6.14 15.72 14.00
C ASN A 147 -6.00 14.52 14.98
N HIS A 148 -4.76 14.21 15.39
CA HIS A 148 -4.33 13.02 16.16
C HIS A 148 -4.07 11.76 15.33
N CYS A 149 -2.87 11.69 14.73
CA CYS A 149 -2.14 10.42 14.75
C CYS A 149 -1.70 10.15 16.20
N PRO A 150 -1.79 8.91 16.73
CA PRO A 150 -1.18 8.59 18.01
C PRO A 150 0.35 8.64 17.87
N SER A 151 1.04 9.21 18.86
CA SER A 151 2.50 9.10 18.95
C SER A 151 2.92 7.63 19.09
N PRO A 152 4.03 7.19 18.47
CA PRO A 152 4.69 5.98 18.93
C PRO A 152 5.14 6.16 20.38
N VAL A 153 5.15 5.06 21.14
CA VAL A 153 5.46 5.00 22.58
C VAL A 153 6.85 4.40 22.79
#